data_AF-A0A2X2WM12-F1
#
_entry.id   AF-A0A2X2WM12-F1
#
_cell.length_a   1.000
_cell.length_b   1.000
_cell.length_c   1.000
_cell.angle_alpha   90.00
_cell.angle_beta   90.00
_cell.angle_gamma   90.00
#
_symmetry.space_group_name_H-M   'P 1'
#
loop_
_entity.id
_entity.type
_entity.pdbx_description
1 polymer ?
#
loop_
_entity_poly.entity_id
_entity_poly.type
_entity_poly.pdbx_seq_one_letter_code
_entity_poly.pdbx_strand_id
1 'polypeptide(L)'
;MAVAALCEKHNVELVAIGNGTASRETERFFLDVQKQFPKVTAQKVIVSEAGASVYSASELAALEFPDLDVSLRGAVSIARRLQDPLAELVKIDPKSIRRRPVSARRQPDPACP
;
A
#
# COMPACT_ATOMS: atom_id res chain seq x y z
N MET A 1 -11.46 17.64 4.42
CA MET A 1 -10.87 16.31 4.74
C MET A 1 -9.37 16.34 4.49
N ALA A 2 -8.56 15.78 5.39
CA ALA A 2 -7.09 15.86 5.30
C ALA A 2 -6.52 15.16 4.05
N VAL A 3 -7.07 14.02 3.64
CA VAL A 3 -6.61 13.27 2.46
C VAL A 3 -6.81 14.07 1.17
N ALA A 4 -7.98 14.68 0.97
CA ALA A 4 -8.24 15.52 -0.20
C ALA A 4 -7.29 16.73 -0.27
N ALA A 5 -7.05 17.38 0.88
CA ALA A 5 -6.12 18.50 0.96
C ALA A 5 -4.68 18.10 0.58
N LEU A 6 -4.24 16.90 0.98
CA LEU A 6 -2.93 16.37 0.58
C LEU A 6 -2.87 16.04 -0.91
N CYS A 7 -3.92 15.42 -1.46
CA CYS A 7 -3.99 15.13 -2.89
C CYS A 7 -3.88 16.39 -3.74
N GLU A 8 -4.63 17.44 -3.37
CA GLU A 8 -4.58 18.74 -4.08
C GLU A 8 -3.24 19.44 -3.89
N LYS A 9 -2.74 19.52 -2.65
CA LYS A 9 -1.48 20.22 -2.34
C LYS A 9 -0.27 19.62 -3.06
N HIS A 10 -0.22 18.29 -3.18
CA HIS A 10 0.92 17.58 -3.74
C HIS A 10 0.67 17.11 -5.18
N ASN A 11 -0.44 17.51 -5.80
CA ASN A 11 -0.86 17.08 -7.13
C ASN A 11 -0.75 15.56 -7.32
N VAL A 12 -1.34 14.82 -6.39
CA VAL A 12 -1.22 13.36 -6.34
C VAL A 12 -1.96 12.75 -7.54
N GLU A 13 -1.25 11.97 -8.36
CA GLU A 13 -1.84 11.25 -9.49
C GLU A 13 -2.27 9.82 -9.12
N LEU A 14 -1.56 9.20 -8.16
CA LEU A 14 -1.76 7.81 -7.78
C LEU A 14 -1.82 7.65 -6.26
N VAL A 15 -2.73 6.79 -5.80
CA VAL A 15 -2.88 6.42 -4.38
C VAL A 15 -2.69 4.91 -4.23
N ALA A 16 -1.60 4.52 -3.57
CA ALA A 16 -1.33 3.12 -3.25
C ALA A 16 -2.14 2.69 -2.01
N ILE A 17 -2.88 1.60 -2.12
CA ILE A 17 -3.62 0.99 -1.00
C ILE A 17 -3.05 -0.42 -0.80
N GLY A 18 -2.53 -0.69 0.40
CA GLY A 18 -2.04 -2.02 0.78
C GLY A 18 -3.16 -3.06 0.75
N ASN A 19 -2.87 -4.27 0.29
CA ASN A 19 -3.84 -5.36 0.15
C ASN A 19 -4.06 -6.19 1.42
N GLY A 20 -3.83 -5.60 2.60
CA GLY A 20 -4.01 -6.23 3.90
C GLY A 20 -5.35 -6.03 4.55
N THR A 21 -5.31 -6.00 5.88
CA THR A 21 -6.46 -5.78 6.75
C THR A 21 -7.10 -4.42 6.44
N ALA A 22 -8.44 -4.40 6.37
CA ALA A 22 -9.23 -3.20 6.07
C ALA A 22 -8.96 -2.54 4.70
N SER A 23 -8.34 -3.24 3.75
CA SER A 23 -8.03 -2.70 2.42
C SER A 23 -9.28 -2.33 1.61
N ARG A 24 -10.35 -3.13 1.70
CA ARG A 24 -11.64 -2.87 1.02
C ARG A 24 -12.37 -1.66 1.61
N GLU A 25 -12.30 -1.50 2.92
CA GLU A 25 -12.86 -0.39 3.67
C GLU A 25 -12.11 0.90 3.32
N THR A 26 -10.78 0.84 3.26
CA THR A 26 -9.91 1.95 2.82
C THR A 26 -10.21 2.36 1.38
N GLU A 27 -10.44 1.37 0.51
CA GLU A 27 -10.82 1.60 -0.87
C GLU A 27 -12.17 2.34 -0.99
N ARG A 28 -13.18 1.92 -0.22
CA ARG A 28 -14.49 2.59 -0.18
C ARG A 28 -14.38 4.01 0.37
N PHE A 29 -13.63 4.18 1.46
CA PHE A 29 -13.34 5.49 2.03
C PHE A 29 -12.74 6.45 0.99
N PHE A 30 -11.75 5.98 0.22
CA PHE A 30 -11.14 6.82 -0.81
C PHE A 30 -12.12 7.20 -1.92
N LEU A 31 -12.98 6.27 -2.35
CA LEU A 31 -14.05 6.58 -3.31
C LEU A 31 -15.02 7.64 -2.78
N ASP A 32 -15.38 7.58 -1.50
CA ASP A 32 -16.25 8.59 -0.89
C ASP A 32 -15.56 9.95 -0.78
N VAL A 33 -14.25 9.98 -0.55
CA VAL A 33 -13.45 11.21 -0.66
C VAL A 33 -13.51 11.77 -2.08
N GLN A 34 -13.35 10.96 -3.12
CA GLN A 34 -13.43 11.44 -4.51
C GLN A 34 -14.82 11.98 -4.86
N LYS A 35 -15.90 11.35 -4.37
CA LYS A 35 -17.27 11.86 -4.56
C LYS A 35 -17.48 13.23 -3.89
N GLN A 36 -16.92 13.42 -2.69
CA GLN A 36 -17.05 14.66 -1.93
C GLN A 36 -16.13 15.77 -2.44
N PHE A 37 -14.98 15.41 -3.03
CA PHE A 37 -13.95 16.35 -3.49
C PHE A 37 -13.61 16.05 -4.96
N PRO A 38 -14.38 16.60 -5.93
CA PRO A 38 -14.21 16.30 -7.35
C PRO A 38 -12.86 16.70 -7.95
N LYS A 39 -12.11 17.57 -7.26
CA LYS A 39 -10.73 17.95 -7.65
C LYS A 39 -9.71 16.82 -7.41
N VAL A 40 -10.06 15.82 -6.59
CA VAL A 40 -9.20 14.67 -6.31
C VAL A 40 -9.36 13.64 -7.43
N THR A 41 -8.57 13.80 -8.49
CA THR A 41 -8.59 12.92 -9.67
C THR A 41 -7.63 11.73 -9.59
N ALA A 42 -6.92 11.58 -8.46
CA ALA A 42 -5.93 10.53 -8.28
C ALA A 42 -6.54 9.12 -8.46
N GLN A 43 -5.83 8.23 -9.13
CA GLN A 43 -6.25 6.84 -9.31
C GLN A 43 -5.76 5.98 -8.15
N LYS A 44 -6.66 5.17 -7.59
CA LYS A 44 -6.30 4.18 -6.57
C LYS A 44 -5.72 2.93 -7.21
N VAL A 45 -4.69 2.35 -6.59
CA VAL A 45 -4.07 1.08 -7.01
C VAL A 45 -3.87 0.19 -5.80
N ILE A 46 -4.28 -1.07 -5.91
CA ILE A 46 -4.05 -2.07 -4.86
C ILE A 46 -2.62 -2.60 -4.99
N VAL A 47 -1.86 -2.52 -3.91
CA VAL A 47 -0.44 -2.88 -3.86
C VAL A 47 -0.22 -3.98 -2.83
N SER A 48 0.69 -4.90 -3.11
CA SER A 48 1.09 -5.94 -2.16
C SER A 48 1.80 -5.31 -0.96
N GLU A 49 1.30 -5.57 0.25
CA GLU A 49 1.97 -5.20 1.50
C GLU A 49 2.94 -6.27 2.00
N ALA A 50 3.13 -7.37 1.25
CA ALA A 50 3.97 -8.48 1.67
C ALA A 50 5.40 -8.01 2.01
N GLY A 51 5.83 -8.22 3.25
CA GLY A 51 7.14 -7.79 3.72
C GLY A 51 7.27 -6.29 4.03
N ALA A 52 6.21 -5.48 3.92
CA ALA A 52 6.26 -4.05 4.29
C ALA A 52 6.51 -3.87 5.78
N SER A 53 5.96 -4.75 6.63
CA SER A 53 6.22 -4.78 8.08
C SER A 53 7.66 -5.21 8.42
N VAL A 54 8.28 -6.03 7.56
CA VAL A 54 9.68 -6.45 7.74
C VAL A 54 10.62 -5.31 7.34
N TYR A 55 10.33 -4.64 6.22
CA TYR A 55 11.05 -3.42 5.85
C TYR A 55 10.96 -2.37 6.95
N SER A 56 9.76 -2.05 7.44
CA SER A 56 9.59 -0.94 8.37
C SER A 56 10.28 -1.12 9.73
N ALA A 57 10.45 -2.37 10.16
CA ALA A 57 11.18 -2.75 11.36
C ALA A 57 12.70 -2.97 11.14
N SER A 58 13.18 -2.86 9.89
CA SER A 58 14.60 -3.07 9.56
C SER A 58 15.48 -1.88 9.95
N GLU A 59 16.76 -2.15 10.19
CA GLU A 59 17.77 -1.11 10.38
C GLU A 59 17.90 -0.21 9.14
N LEU A 60 17.76 -0.78 7.94
CA LEU A 60 17.78 -0.02 6.69
C LEU A 60 16.69 1.06 6.65
N ALA A 61 15.45 0.71 7.02
CA ALA A 61 14.36 1.70 7.07
C ALA A 61 14.56 2.72 8.19
N ALA A 62 15.19 2.35 9.31
CA ALA A 62 15.57 3.28 10.36
C ALA A 62 16.67 4.27 9.91
N LEU A 63 17.58 3.83 9.04
CA LEU A 63 18.58 4.70 8.43
C LEU A 63 18.00 5.60 7.33
N GLU A 64 17.09 5.08 6.48
CA GLU A 64 16.42 5.89 5.45
C GLU A 64 15.48 6.94 6.06
N PHE A 65 14.83 6.63 7.19
CA PHE A 65 13.80 7.45 7.82
C PHE A 65 13.91 7.46 9.36
N PRO A 66 14.95 8.08 9.93
CA PRO A 66 15.20 8.04 11.38
C PRO A 66 14.06 8.68 12.18
N ASP A 67 13.46 9.75 11.66
CA ASP A 67 12.44 10.54 12.35
C ASP A 67 11.00 10.01 12.16
N LEU A 68 10.81 8.95 11.36
CA LEU A 68 9.49 8.35 11.14
C LEU A 68 9.27 7.14 12.02
N ASP A 69 8.06 7.00 12.56
CA ASP A 69 7.62 5.78 13.25
C ASP A 69 7.55 4.58 12.29
N VAL A 70 7.70 3.38 12.84
CA VAL A 70 7.63 2.09 12.13
C VAL A 70 6.36 1.98 11.27
N SER A 71 5.22 2.47 11.75
CA SER A 71 3.96 2.43 10.98
C SER A 71 4.03 3.27 9.70
N LEU A 72 4.59 4.48 9.79
CA LEU A 72 4.72 5.41 8.65
C LEU A 72 5.75 4.91 7.64
N ARG A 73 6.84 4.28 8.09
CA ARG A 73 7.82 3.64 7.20
C ARG A 73 7.17 2.54 6.34
N GLY A 74 6.22 1.80 6.90
CA GLY A 74 5.44 0.81 6.15
C GLY A 74 4.62 1.45 5.02
N ALA A 75 3.96 2.57 5.31
CA ALA A 75 3.19 3.32 4.30
C ALA A 75 4.09 3.86 3.18
N VAL A 76 5.30 4.35 3.51
CA VAL A 76 6.28 4.78 2.51
C VAL A 76 6.69 3.62 1.59
N SER A 77 6.92 2.42 2.13
CA SER A 77 7.25 1.26 1.30
C SER A 77 6.11 0.88 0.34
N ILE A 78 4.85 0.92 0.80
CA ILE A 78 3.69 0.65 -0.06
C ILE A 78 3.61 1.67 -1.21
N ALA A 79 3.83 2.95 -0.93
CA ALA A 79 3.84 3.99 -1.96
C ALA A 79 4.98 3.80 -2.99
N ARG A 80 6.20 3.48 -2.53
CA ARG A 80 7.36 3.25 -3.41
C ARG A 80 7.21 2.01 -4.29
N ARG A 81 6.58 0.94 -3.78
CA ARG A 81 6.27 -0.26 -4.58
C ARG A 81 5.36 0.03 -5.77
N LEU A 82 4.50 1.04 -5.66
CA LEU A 82 3.66 1.44 -6.80
C LEU A 82 4.50 2.08 -7.91
N GLN A 83 5.54 2.84 -7.54
CA GLN A 83 6.41 3.55 -8.48
C GLN A 83 7.40 2.61 -9.16
N ASP A 84 8.11 1.79 -8.36
CA ASP A 84 9.04 0.78 -8.85
C ASP A 84 9.00 -0.46 -7.92
N PRO A 85 8.21 -1.48 -8.26
CA PRO A 85 8.09 -2.68 -7.44
C PRO A 85 9.42 -3.40 -7.23
N LEU A 86 10.31 -3.41 -8.24
CA LEU A 86 11.54 -4.19 -8.17
C LEU A 86 12.56 -3.52 -7.25
N ALA A 87 12.77 -2.21 -7.41
CA ALA A 87 13.70 -1.45 -6.58
C ALA A 87 13.33 -1.47 -5.08
N GLU A 88 12.04 -1.60 -4.77
CA GLU A 88 11.59 -1.64 -3.38
C GLU A 88 11.59 -3.07 -2.80
N LEU A 89 11.28 -4.10 -3.60
CA LEU A 89 11.30 -5.50 -3.14
C LEU A 89 12.72 -6.01 -2.82
N VAL A 90 13.76 -5.51 -3.49
CA VAL A 90 15.16 -5.89 -3.20
C VAL A 90 15.66 -5.43 -1.83
N LYS A 91 14.97 -4.47 -1.19
CA LYS A 91 15.32 -3.98 0.16
C LYS A 91 14.87 -4.91 1.28
N ILE A 92 14.14 -5.97 0.95
CA ILE A 92 13.57 -6.92 1.91
C ILE A 92 14.27 -8.27 1.72
N ASP A 93 14.57 -8.96 2.81
CA ASP A 93 15.07 -10.34 2.73
C ASP A 93 14.10 -11.19 1.88
N PRO A 94 14.56 -11.87 0.82
CA PRO A 94 13.73 -12.70 -0.04
C PRO A 94 12.88 -13.72 0.73
N LYS A 95 13.38 -14.24 1.87
CA LYS A 95 12.65 -15.19 2.73
C LYS A 95 11.43 -14.57 3.41
N SER A 96 11.44 -13.25 3.59
CA SER A 96 10.41 -12.47 4.25
C SER A 96 9.29 -12.02 3.33
N ILE A 97 9.47 -12.11 2.01
CA ILE A 97 8.41 -11.86 1.03
C ILE A 97 7.51 -13.09 0.97
N ARG A 98 6.49 -13.14 1.85
CA ARG A 98 5.55 -14.25 1.91
C ARG A 98 4.64 -14.26 0.66
N ARG A 99 5.04 -14.96 -0.40
CA ARG A 99 4.07 -15.41 -1.43
C ARG A 99 3.20 -16.51 -0.81
N ARG A 100 1.87 -16.38 -0.92
CA ARG A 100 0.98 -17.51 -0.63
C ARG A 100 1.46 -18.69 -1.51
N PRO A 101 1.70 -19.89 -0.95
CA PRO A 101 2.07 -21.03 -1.78
C PRO A 101 0.96 -21.27 -2.81
N VAL A 102 1.34 -21.68 -4.02
CA VAL A 102 0.38 -21.90 -5.13
C VAL A 102 -0.69 -22.93 -4.72
N SER A 103 -0.35 -23.87 -3.83
CA SER A 103 -1.24 -24.86 -3.23
C SER A 103 -2.32 -24.31 -2.29
N ALA A 104 -2.20 -23.06 -1.83
CA ALA A 104 -3.16 -22.39 -0.96
C ALA A 104 -4.11 -21.43 -1.70
N ARG A 105 -4.12 -21.45 -3.04
CA ARG A 105 -5.22 -20.85 -3.82
C ARG A 105 -6.45 -21.73 -3.57
N ARG A 106 -7.34 -21.29 -2.69
CA ARG A 106 -8.69 -21.88 -2.59
C ARG A 106 -9.28 -21.92 -4.00
N GLN A 107 -9.81 -23.08 -4.38
CA GLN A 107 -10.65 -23.18 -5.58
C GLN A 107 -11.73 -22.08 -5.51
N PRO A 108 -12.11 -21.48 -6.64
CA PRO A 108 -13.21 -20.54 -6.65
C PRO A 108 -14.45 -21.23 -6.06
N ASP A 109 -15.09 -20.56 -5.09
CA ASP A 109 -16.32 -21.03 -4.49
C ASP A 109 -17.38 -21.19 -5.61
N PRO A 110 -18.00 -22.36 -5.80
CA PRO A 110 -18.97 -22.57 -6.87
C PRO A 110 -20.32 -21.85 -6.64
N ALA A 111 -20.40 -20.99 -5.61
CA ALA A 111 -21.63 -20.39 -5.10
C ALA A 111 -21.74 -18.87 -5.35
N CYS A 112 -21.07 -18.34 -6.39
CA CYS A 112 -21.42 -17.03 -6.93
C CYS A 112 -21.98 -17.22 -8.35
N PRO A 113 -23.19 -16.71 -8.65
CA PRO A 113 -23.85 -16.87 -9.95
C PRO A 113 -23.12 -16.14 -11.09
#